data_AF-A0A4Q5Y5L8-F1
#
_entry.id   AF-A0A4Q5Y5L8-F1
#
_cell.length_a   1.000
_cell.length_b   1.000
_cell.length_c   1.000
_cell.angle_alpha   90.00
_cell.angle_beta   90.00
_cell.angle_gamma   90.00
#
_symmetry.space_group_name_H-M   'P 1'
#
loop_
_entity.id
_entity.type
_entity.pdbx_description
1 polymer ?
#
loop_
_entity_poly.entity_id
_entity_poly.type
_entity_poly.pdbx_seq_one_letter_code
_entity_poly.pdbx_strand_id
1 'polypeptide(L)' 'YNRYGNILYKGNSNTPNWNGTSTQGGVKLGDGTVPVGVYFYILEFNDGVRKPQQGRVYLSR' A
#
# COMPACT_ATOMS: atom_id res chain seq x y z
N TYR A 1 1.92 2.44 -1.66
CA TYR A 1 3.04 3.26 -2.14
C TYR A 1 3.67 4.04 -1.00
N ASN A 2 5.00 4.18 -0.96
CA ASN A 2 5.67 5.14 -0.07
C ASN A 2 5.69 6.56 -0.66
N ARG A 3 6.20 7.54 0.09
CA ARG A 3 6.28 8.96 -0.33
C ARG A 3 7.11 9.22 -1.60
N TYR A 4 7.92 8.25 -2.02
CA TYR A 4 8.76 8.32 -3.20
C TYR A 4 8.15 7.56 -4.40
N GLY A 5 6.90 7.11 -4.30
CA GLY A 5 6.23 6.38 -5.38
C GLY A 5 6.62 4.90 -5.49
N ASN A 6 7.37 4.34 -4.54
CA ASN A 6 7.69 2.90 -4.57
C ASN A 6 6.47 2.07 -4.15
N ILE A 7 6.23 0.96 -4.87
CA ILE A 7 5.23 -0.04 -4.48
C ILE A 7 5.75 -0.83 -3.30
N LEU A 8 4.97 -0.87 -2.21
CA LEU A 8 5.28 -1.65 -1.02
C LEU A 8 4.49 -2.96 -0.99
N TYR A 9 3.26 -2.90 -1.47
CA TYR A 9 2.30 -3.98 -1.43
C TYR A 9 1.36 -3.83 -2.63
N LYS A 10 0.99 -4.96 -3.25
CA LYS A 10 -0.03 -5.06 -4.29
C LYS A 10 -0.87 -6.29 -3.99
N GLY A 11 -2.19 -6.13 -4.01
CA GLY A 11 -3.16 -7.15 -3.67
C GLY A 11 -4.50 -6.94 -4.36
N ASN A 12 -5.41 -7.89 -4.18
CA ASN A 12 -6.79 -7.88 -4.65
C ASN A 12 -7.75 -8.40 -3.55
N SER A 13 -9.02 -8.69 -3.90
CA SER A 13 -10.02 -9.17 -2.94
C SER A 13 -9.70 -10.51 -2.28
N ASN A 14 -8.75 -11.29 -2.82
CA ASN A 14 -8.32 -12.58 -2.28
C ASN A 14 -7.00 -12.49 -1.50
N THR A 15 -6.41 -11.30 -1.39
CA THR A 15 -5.17 -11.10 -0.63
C THR A 15 -5.46 -10.41 0.71
N PRO A 16 -4.81 -10.81 1.81
CA PRO A 16 -4.97 -10.14 3.10
C PRO A 16 -4.63 -8.66 3.01
N ASN A 17 -5.34 -7.82 3.77
CA ASN A 17 -5.10 -6.39 3.84
C ASN A 17 -3.63 -6.08 4.16
N TRP A 18 -3.14 -4.95 3.64
CA TRP A 18 -1.79 -4.49 3.93
C TRP A 18 -1.64 -4.21 5.44
N ASN A 19 -0.64 -4.84 6.06
CA ASN A 19 -0.40 -4.80 7.51
C ASN A 19 0.84 -3.98 7.90
N GLY A 20 1.35 -3.12 7.01
CA GLY A 20 2.55 -2.32 7.27
C GLY A 20 3.87 -3.03 6.95
N THR A 21 3.85 -4.11 6.17
CA THR A 21 5.05 -4.80 5.65
C THR A 21 5.24 -4.57 4.16
N SER A 22 6.48 -4.56 3.67
CA SER A 22 6.75 -4.47 2.23
C SER A 22 7.03 -5.84 1.61
N THR A 23 6.25 -6.23 0.60
CA THR A 23 6.41 -7.48 -0.17
C THR A 23 6.95 -7.27 -1.58
N GLN A 24 7.03 -6.02 -2.06
CA GLN A 24 7.45 -5.69 -3.43
C GLN A 24 8.78 -4.91 -3.50
N GLY A 25 9.13 -4.10 -2.48
CA GLY A 25 10.38 -3.31 -2.47
C GLY A 25 10.33 -2.03 -1.62
N GLY A 26 11.37 -1.19 -1.70
CA GLY A 26 11.47 0.08 -0.94
C GLY A 26 12.07 -0.05 0.46
N VAL A 27 12.21 1.10 1.16
CA VAL A 27 12.79 1.16 2.51
C VAL A 27 11.96 0.34 3.48
N LYS A 28 12.59 -0.67 4.07
CA LYS A 28 12.04 -1.57 5.09
C LYS A 28 13.00 -1.66 6.27
N LEU A 29 12.45 -1.88 7.44
CA LEU A 29 13.20 -2.24 8.65
C LEU A 29 13.62 -3.71 8.55
N GLY A 30 14.46 -4.16 9.48
CA GLY A 30 15.05 -5.51 9.46
C GLY A 30 14.02 -6.65 9.46
N ASP A 31 12.82 -6.40 9.99
CA ASP A 31 11.69 -7.34 10.04
C ASP A 31 10.74 -7.23 8.81
N GLY A 32 11.09 -6.41 7.81
CA GLY A 32 10.26 -6.17 6.63
C GLY A 32 9.14 -5.17 6.83
N THR A 33 9.00 -4.57 8.02
CA THR A 33 8.02 -3.51 8.28
C THR A 33 8.48 -2.17 7.71
N VAL A 34 7.53 -1.27 7.46
CA VAL A 34 7.83 0.11 7.05
C VAL A 34 7.65 1.09 8.22
N PRO A 35 8.28 2.27 8.21
CA PRO A 35 8.15 3.24 9.29
C PRO A 35 6.72 3.74 9.53
N VAL A 36 6.42 4.25 10.73
CA VAL A 36 5.19 5.04 10.99
C VAL A 36 5.14 6.23 10.04
N GLY A 37 3.97 6.53 9.49
CA GLY A 37 3.80 7.67 8.61
C GLY A 37 2.67 7.51 7.59
N VAL A 38 2.63 8.47 6.65
CA VAL A 38 1.62 8.50 5.59
C VAL A 38 2.08 7.66 4.40
N TYR A 39 1.17 6.82 3.91
CA TYR A 39 1.32 6.01 2.71
C TYR A 39 0.16 6.27 1.75
N PHE A 40 0.35 5.90 0.49
CA PHE A 40 -0.61 6.18 -0.57
C PHE A 40 -1.11 4.88 -1.18
N TYR A 41 -2.37 4.86 -1.63
CA TYR A 41 -2.96 3.72 -2.32
C TYR A 41 -3.66 4.16 -3.61
N ILE A 42 -3.75 3.21 -4.52
CA ILE A 42 -4.61 3.26 -5.71
C ILE A 42 -5.52 2.03 -5.61
N LEU A 43 -6.83 2.24 -5.65
CA LEU A 43 -7.85 1.21 -5.68
C LEU A 43 -8.44 1.16 -7.09
N GLU A 44 -8.14 0.09 -7.81
CA GLU A 44 -8.70 -0.20 -9.12
C GLU A 44 -9.94 -1.09 -8.95
N PHE A 45 -11.13 -0.55 -9.23
CA PHE A 45 -12.39 -1.30 -9.10
C PHE A 45 -12.54 -2.38 -10.17
N ASN A 46 -11.93 -2.17 -11.35
CA ASN A 46 -11.92 -3.12 -12.47
C ASN A 46 -13.32 -3.62 -12.89
N ASP A 47 -14.36 -2.82 -12.70
CA ASP A 47 -15.76 -3.16 -13.03
C ASP A 47 -16.27 -2.47 -14.30
N GLY A 48 -15.40 -1.72 -14.99
CA GLY A 48 -15.74 -0.98 -16.21
C GLY A 48 -16.61 0.26 -15.98
N VAL A 49 -17.03 0.55 -14.75
CA VAL A 49 -17.95 1.65 -14.41
C VAL A 49 -17.25 2.69 -13.54
N ARG A 50 -16.60 2.25 -12.46
CA ARG A 50 -15.97 3.14 -11.48
C ARG A 50 -14.52 3.43 -11.88
N LYS A 51 -14.18 4.72 -11.90
CA LYS A 51 -12.80 5.18 -12.07
C LYS A 51 -11.95 4.74 -10.85
N PRO A 52 -10.65 4.46 -11.03
CA PRO A 52 -9.75 4.18 -9.92
C PRO A 52 -9.78 5.30 -8.87
N GLN A 53 -9.74 4.94 -7.61
CA GLN A 53 -9.69 5.88 -6.49
C GLN A 53 -8.28 5.91 -5.90
N GLN A 54 -7.84 7.11 -5.52
CA GLN A 54 -6.55 7.31 -4.88
C GLN A 54 -6.75 7.95 -3.51
N GLY A 55 -5.90 7.58 -2.57
CA GLY A 55 -5.99 8.11 -1.23
C GLY A 55 -4.71 7.89 -0.44
N ARG A 56 -4.79 8.24 0.84
CA ARG A 56 -3.70 8.10 1.79
C ARG A 56 -4.18 7.37 3.04
N VAL A 57 -3.27 6.65 3.67
CA VAL A 57 -3.47 6.03 4.99
C VAL A 57 -2.36 6.51 5.91
N TYR A 58 -2.68 6.70 7.19
CA TYR A 58 -1.67 6.90 8.22
C TYR A 58 -1.43 5.57 8.93
N LEU A 59 -0.20 5.10 8.91
CA LEU A 59 0.23 3.92 9.66
C LEU A 59 0.74 4.38 11.03
N SER A 60 0.02 4.05 12.09
CA SER A 60 0.40 4.24 13.49
C SER A 60 0.75 2.92 14.17
N ARG A 61 1.39 2.97 15.34
CA ARG A 61 1.68 1.83 16.22
C ARG A 61 1.22 2.13 17.64
#